data_AF-A0A1C3RM05-F1
#
_entry.id   AF-A0A1C3RM05-F1
#
_cell.length_a   1.000
_cell.length_b   1.000
_cell.length_c   1.000
_cell.angle_alpha   90.00
_cell.angle_beta   90.00
_cell.angle_gamma   90.00
#
_symmetry.space_group_name_H-M   'P 1'
#
loop_
_entity.id
_entity.type
_entity.pdbx_description
1 polymer ?
#
loop_
_entity_poly.entity_id
_entity_poly.type
_entity_poly.pdbx_seq_one_letter_code
_entity_poly.pdbx_strand_id
1 'polypeptide(L)'
;MDTTGNILLKAGGKDQVLADFGALCEATTMEGLPKYNTRPTLENLAKFITSQSGGPNKDMALFELCHLVYGVGALKGADALVDFFLSPQKATPSQYKMFLKGGTHASVEYCEEHIRLNYGDKHFDIRFGRMPFLVSVFEFLTSMDDFSYFARFNTLFDNLVESPLSEKLIRDCTNALAADLRKYRIANLSTAQADGKFVQVYKFLSEQSGDHQIILEDDAVLDFWCLHNKGKDYRGYRTVFDLFSDFAKSFEETQRLEASHNATRLGVNMEEGEIDIANEDVECDALADWVMPFNTFDQESFSDVRFFKKSSERNPVEKLMAYGPDALRLPLAFLRYEIFGQVQSGITNDLQVGRPKASVEQRISCEGLLSYEERLLQCESILEHVKKLQASSLHVLSQKDDNVIAFPQNAKDEAKAAFSKMNRKGFDEEALENMDVFEQAAQALIVMERQLIAYMDRLKAKDAPKHFEDDKKSFSTQFEHLYQEVLT
;
A
#
# COMPACT_ATOMS: atom_id res chain seq x y z
N MET A 1 -0.14 8.93 23.80
CA MET A 1 -0.52 9.64 22.57
C MET A 1 -2.03 9.62 22.42
N ASP A 2 -2.62 10.76 22.09
CA ASP A 2 -4.08 10.97 22.05
C ASP A 2 -4.75 10.18 20.91
N THR A 3 -5.99 9.73 21.08
CA THR A 3 -6.74 8.89 20.11
C THR A 3 -6.78 9.43 18.67
N THR A 4 -6.50 10.71 18.50
CA THR A 4 -6.55 11.48 17.25
C THR A 4 -5.35 11.25 16.33
N GLY A 5 -4.13 11.16 16.88
CA GLY A 5 -2.92 10.90 16.09
C GLY A 5 -2.93 9.51 15.46
N ASN A 6 -3.52 8.54 16.16
CA ASN A 6 -3.72 7.18 15.65
C ASN A 6 -4.61 7.12 14.41
N ILE A 7 -5.48 8.11 14.16
CA ILE A 7 -6.30 8.13 12.93
C ILE A 7 -5.44 8.42 11.70
N LEU A 8 -4.48 9.34 11.83
CA LEU A 8 -3.55 9.71 10.75
C LEU A 8 -2.53 8.62 10.50
N LEU A 9 -1.98 8.03 11.56
CA LEU A 9 -1.06 6.90 11.47
C LEU A 9 -1.72 5.70 10.78
N LYS A 10 -2.93 5.31 11.20
CA LYS A 10 -3.71 4.23 10.54
C LYS A 10 -4.03 4.50 9.08
N ALA A 11 -4.04 5.77 8.66
CA ALA A 11 -4.21 6.17 7.28
C ALA A 11 -2.90 6.25 6.49
N GLY A 12 -1.78 5.77 7.05
CA GLY A 12 -0.46 5.84 6.44
C GLY A 12 0.10 7.26 6.38
N GLY A 13 -0.12 8.05 7.42
CA GLY A 13 0.45 9.39 7.56
C GLY A 13 1.97 9.37 7.62
N LYS A 14 2.60 10.09 6.70
CA LYS A 14 4.05 10.36 6.68
C LYS A 14 4.41 11.49 7.64
N ASP A 15 5.71 11.67 7.89
CA ASP A 15 6.25 12.69 8.80
C ASP A 15 5.63 14.09 8.60
N GLN A 16 5.47 14.52 7.34
CA GLN A 16 4.93 15.85 7.04
C GLN A 16 3.49 16.03 7.56
N VAL A 17 2.59 15.08 7.32
CA VAL A 17 1.19 15.23 7.78
C VAL A 17 1.07 15.07 9.29
N LEU A 18 1.94 14.27 9.90
CA LEU A 18 2.03 14.14 11.35
C LEU A 18 2.55 15.44 11.99
N ALA A 19 3.54 16.09 11.39
CA ALA A 19 4.07 17.37 11.84
C ALA A 19 3.04 18.50 11.66
N ASP A 20 2.42 18.61 10.49
CA ASP A 20 1.41 19.63 10.19
C ASP A 20 0.20 19.51 11.14
N PHE A 21 -0.27 18.28 11.41
CA PHE A 21 -1.35 18.04 12.37
C PHE A 21 -0.89 18.23 13.83
N GLY A 22 0.35 17.83 14.15
CA GLY A 22 0.97 18.00 15.45
C GLY A 22 1.05 19.47 15.85
N ALA A 23 1.43 20.34 14.92
CA ALA A 23 1.46 21.79 15.12
C ALA A 23 0.09 22.35 15.55
N LEU A 24 -1.01 21.85 14.99
CA LEU A 24 -2.36 22.23 15.42
C LEU A 24 -2.76 21.63 16.77
N CYS A 25 -2.28 20.43 17.11
CA CYS A 25 -2.50 19.84 18.43
C CYS A 25 -1.78 20.63 19.53
N GLU A 26 -0.58 21.14 19.22
CA GLU A 26 0.26 21.91 20.13
C GLU A 26 -0.08 23.41 20.14
N ALA A 27 -0.98 23.86 19.26
CA ALA A 27 -1.42 25.24 19.22
C ALA A 27 -2.05 25.64 20.56
N THR A 28 -1.45 26.63 21.22
CA THR A 28 -1.89 27.12 22.52
C THR A 28 -2.49 28.53 22.41
N THR A 29 -3.38 28.81 23.36
CA THR A 29 -3.84 30.15 23.62
C THR A 29 -2.76 30.98 24.32
N MET A 30 -2.96 32.29 24.44
CA MET A 30 -2.05 33.18 25.19
C MET A 30 -1.83 32.75 26.66
N GLU A 31 -2.74 31.96 27.23
CA GLU A 31 -2.67 31.43 28.59
C GLU A 31 -1.99 30.05 28.66
N GLY A 32 -1.46 29.53 27.54
CA GLY A 32 -0.83 28.21 27.45
C GLY A 32 -1.81 27.03 27.40
N LEU A 33 -3.12 27.29 27.35
CA LEU A 33 -4.14 26.23 27.21
C LEU A 33 -4.29 25.80 25.74
N PRO A 34 -4.64 24.53 25.45
CA PRO A 34 -4.90 24.09 24.08
C PRO A 34 -5.96 24.94 23.37
N LYS A 35 -5.64 25.40 22.16
CA LYS A 35 -6.53 26.20 21.31
C LYS A 35 -7.75 25.38 20.86
N TYR A 36 -7.52 24.14 20.47
CA TYR A 36 -8.54 23.21 19.98
C TYR A 36 -8.83 22.11 20.99
N ASN A 37 -10.10 21.72 21.11
CA ASN A 37 -10.48 20.55 21.90
C ASN A 37 -10.14 19.27 21.13
N THR A 38 -9.55 18.26 21.79
CA THR A 38 -9.32 16.92 21.23
C THR A 38 -10.59 16.36 20.59
N ARG A 39 -11.71 16.41 21.33
CA ARG A 39 -13.04 16.05 20.83
C ARG A 39 -14.02 17.21 20.93
N PRO A 40 -14.89 17.43 19.92
CA PRO A 40 -14.94 16.73 18.64
C PRO A 40 -14.00 17.33 17.56
N THR A 41 -13.28 18.42 17.85
CA THR A 41 -12.62 19.25 16.82
C THR A 41 -11.46 18.54 16.13
N LEU A 42 -10.41 18.19 16.88
CA LEU A 42 -9.21 17.57 16.30
C LEU A 42 -9.52 16.18 15.74
N GLU A 43 -10.43 15.42 16.36
CA GLU A 43 -10.91 14.13 15.83
C GLU A 43 -11.56 14.27 14.46
N ASN A 44 -12.44 15.25 14.30
CA ASN A 44 -13.07 15.51 13.01
C ASN A 44 -12.06 16.03 11.97
N LEU A 45 -11.06 16.81 12.40
CA LEU A 45 -9.98 17.26 11.53
C LEU A 45 -9.15 16.08 11.03
N ALA A 46 -8.73 15.16 11.90
CA ALA A 46 -7.99 13.97 11.49
C ALA A 46 -8.81 13.10 10.51
N LYS A 47 -10.10 12.88 10.79
CA LYS A 47 -11.01 12.18 9.85
C LYS A 47 -11.17 12.92 8.53
N PHE A 48 -11.21 14.24 8.55
CA PHE A 48 -11.28 15.06 7.34
C PHE A 48 -10.00 14.93 6.52
N ILE A 49 -8.81 15.10 7.12
CA ILE A 49 -7.51 14.98 6.44
C ILE A 49 -7.37 13.61 5.78
N THR A 50 -7.76 12.54 6.49
CA THR A 50 -7.68 11.14 6.02
C THR A 50 -8.83 10.73 5.10
N SER A 51 -9.76 11.62 4.77
CA SER A 51 -10.94 11.32 3.94
C SER A 51 -11.88 10.24 4.51
N GLN A 52 -11.89 10.06 5.84
CA GLN A 52 -12.73 9.11 6.59
C GLN A 52 -14.03 9.73 7.13
N SER A 53 -14.30 11.01 6.86
CA SER A 53 -15.55 11.67 7.22
C SER A 53 -16.75 11.00 6.52
N GLY A 54 -17.60 10.31 7.30
CA GLY A 54 -18.63 9.36 6.87
C GLY A 54 -19.87 9.93 6.17
N GLY A 55 -19.70 10.67 5.07
CA GLY A 55 -20.81 11.12 4.23
C GLY A 55 -20.51 11.04 2.73
N PRO A 56 -21.53 11.11 1.86
CA PRO A 56 -21.37 11.02 0.41
C PRO A 56 -20.53 12.16 -0.20
N ASN A 57 -20.33 13.28 0.52
CA ASN A 57 -19.55 14.44 0.08
C ASN A 57 -18.34 14.67 0.98
N LYS A 58 -17.19 14.09 0.60
CA LYS A 58 -15.91 14.20 1.32
C LYS A 58 -15.40 15.66 1.45
N ASP A 59 -15.80 16.53 0.52
CA ASP A 59 -15.38 17.94 0.46
C ASP A 59 -16.40 18.92 1.05
N MET A 60 -17.46 18.44 1.71
CA MET A 60 -18.49 19.31 2.31
C MET A 60 -17.91 20.33 3.30
N ALA A 61 -16.88 19.95 4.06
CA ALA A 61 -16.21 20.86 4.99
C ALA A 61 -15.51 22.03 4.28
N LEU A 62 -14.95 21.80 3.08
CA LEU A 62 -14.35 22.87 2.26
C LEU A 62 -15.43 23.82 1.74
N PHE A 63 -16.58 23.28 1.34
CA PHE A 63 -17.73 24.07 0.92
C PHE A 63 -18.28 24.93 2.06
N GLU A 64 -18.43 24.35 3.26
CA GLU A 64 -18.80 25.05 4.49
C GLU A 64 -17.77 26.14 4.85
N LEU A 65 -16.48 25.84 4.70
CA LEU A 65 -15.39 26.79 4.97
C LEU A 65 -15.45 28.00 4.03
N CYS A 66 -15.64 27.79 2.72
CA CYS A 66 -15.78 28.89 1.77
C CYS A 66 -16.96 29.81 2.12
N HIS A 67 -18.10 29.24 2.54
CA HIS A 67 -19.21 30.06 3.05
C HIS A 67 -18.83 30.82 4.32
N LEU A 68 -18.07 30.21 5.23
CA LEU A 68 -17.65 30.88 6.46
C LEU A 68 -16.71 32.04 6.17
N VAL A 69 -15.69 31.85 5.31
CA VAL A 69 -14.77 32.90 4.87
C VAL A 69 -15.53 34.07 4.27
N TYR A 70 -16.46 33.80 3.34
CA TYR A 70 -17.32 34.85 2.78
C TYR A 70 -18.14 35.55 3.87
N GLY A 71 -18.78 34.78 4.76
CA GLY A 71 -19.63 35.30 5.81
C GLY A 71 -18.89 36.23 6.78
N VAL A 72 -17.67 35.85 7.18
CA VAL A 72 -16.83 36.70 8.04
C VAL A 72 -16.40 37.96 7.29
N GLY A 73 -15.88 37.82 6.06
CA GLY A 73 -15.47 38.95 5.23
C GLY A 73 -16.60 39.95 4.98
N ALA A 74 -17.81 39.45 4.73
CA ALA A 74 -19.00 40.26 4.51
C ALA A 74 -19.48 41.00 5.77
N LEU A 75 -19.43 40.36 6.94
CA LEU A 75 -19.94 40.93 8.19
C LEU A 75 -18.94 41.84 8.91
N LYS A 76 -17.63 41.62 8.72
CA LYS A 76 -16.56 42.27 9.49
C LYS A 76 -15.44 42.88 8.64
N GLY A 77 -15.45 42.66 7.33
CA GLY A 77 -14.40 43.10 6.41
C GLY A 77 -13.33 42.02 6.18
N ALA A 78 -12.61 42.12 5.07
CA ALA A 78 -11.56 41.18 4.69
C ALA A 78 -10.41 41.14 5.72
N ASP A 79 -10.04 42.28 6.29
CA ASP A 79 -8.98 42.37 7.30
C ASP A 79 -9.29 41.56 8.56
N ALA A 80 -10.57 41.31 8.86
CA ALA A 80 -11.00 40.55 10.03
C ALA A 80 -10.83 39.02 9.88
N LEU A 81 -10.49 38.53 8.67
CA LEU A 81 -10.30 37.10 8.43
C LEU A 81 -9.13 36.53 9.24
N VAL A 82 -8.00 37.24 9.29
CA VAL A 82 -6.82 36.82 10.05
C VAL A 82 -7.16 36.70 11.52
N ASP A 83 -7.80 37.73 12.08
CA ASP A 83 -8.21 37.75 13.49
C ASP A 83 -9.24 36.67 13.84
N PHE A 84 -10.12 36.32 12.89
CA PHE A 84 -11.13 35.28 13.11
C PHE A 84 -10.54 33.87 13.04
N PHE A 85 -9.75 33.58 12.01
CA PHE A 85 -9.27 32.22 11.73
C PHE A 85 -7.95 31.89 12.46
N LEU A 86 -7.04 32.85 12.59
CA LEU A 86 -5.71 32.64 13.17
C LEU A 86 -5.57 33.26 14.57
N SER A 87 -6.69 33.55 15.24
CA SER A 87 -6.71 34.06 16.60
C SER A 87 -5.91 33.18 17.57
N PRO A 88 -5.14 33.75 18.50
CA PRO A 88 -4.52 33.02 19.62
C PRO A 88 -5.54 32.74 20.75
N GLN A 89 -6.84 32.95 20.51
CA GLN A 89 -7.89 32.60 21.45
C GLN A 89 -8.35 31.17 21.30
N LYS A 90 -8.96 30.61 22.35
CA LYS A 90 -9.59 29.29 22.30
C LYS A 90 -10.63 29.23 21.17
N ALA A 91 -10.74 28.11 20.48
CA ALA A 91 -11.73 27.94 19.41
C ALA A 91 -13.06 27.44 20.01
N THR A 92 -13.93 28.35 20.46
CA THR A 92 -15.25 27.99 21.01
C THR A 92 -16.41 28.62 20.23
N PRO A 93 -17.58 27.95 20.18
CA PRO A 93 -18.77 28.51 19.52
C PRO A 93 -19.17 29.89 20.07
N SER A 94 -19.06 30.08 21.38
CA SER A 94 -19.39 31.34 22.05
C SER A 94 -18.51 32.50 21.60
N GLN A 95 -17.21 32.26 21.40
CA GLN A 95 -16.28 33.28 20.91
C GLN A 95 -16.61 33.70 19.48
N TYR A 96 -16.87 32.75 18.58
CA TYR A 96 -17.25 33.07 17.20
C TYR A 96 -18.61 33.77 17.11
N LYS A 97 -19.59 33.36 17.93
CA LYS A 97 -20.88 34.04 18.08
C LYS A 97 -20.68 35.50 18.50
N MET A 98 -19.85 35.74 19.51
CA MET A 98 -19.53 37.09 19.98
C MET A 98 -18.79 37.93 18.93
N PHE A 99 -17.82 37.34 18.23
CA PHE A 99 -17.05 38.05 17.20
C PHE A 99 -17.95 38.55 16.07
N LEU A 100 -18.84 37.70 15.56
CA LEU A 100 -19.71 38.02 14.41
C LEU A 100 -20.90 38.90 14.77
N LYS A 101 -21.24 39.01 16.06
CA LYS A 101 -22.37 39.83 16.53
C LYS A 101 -22.25 41.28 16.06
N GLY A 102 -23.38 41.84 15.62
CA GLY A 102 -23.48 43.24 15.21
C GLY A 102 -22.93 43.56 13.82
N GLY A 103 -22.44 42.56 13.07
CA GLY A 103 -22.17 42.73 11.64
C GLY A 103 -23.45 42.76 10.82
N THR A 104 -23.47 43.52 9.72
CA THR A 104 -24.63 43.61 8.83
C THR A 104 -24.17 43.63 7.38
N HIS A 105 -24.79 42.79 6.54
CA HIS A 105 -24.51 42.74 5.11
C HIS A 105 -25.77 42.37 4.32
N ALA A 106 -25.87 42.78 3.05
CA ALA A 106 -27.06 42.51 2.23
C ALA A 106 -27.32 41.02 1.99
N SER A 107 -26.26 40.23 1.82
CA SER A 107 -26.33 38.79 1.51
C SER A 107 -26.03 37.88 2.69
N VAL A 108 -25.71 38.43 3.87
CA VAL A 108 -25.36 37.64 5.06
C VAL A 108 -26.10 38.17 6.28
N GLU A 109 -26.86 37.28 6.90
CA GLU A 109 -27.66 37.56 8.09
C GLU A 109 -27.04 36.87 9.31
N TYR A 110 -26.89 37.63 10.39
CA TYR A 110 -26.53 37.08 11.70
C TYR A 110 -27.81 36.62 12.41
N CYS A 111 -27.87 35.33 12.76
CA CYS A 111 -28.95 34.74 13.55
C CYS A 111 -28.46 34.30 14.93
N GLU A 112 -29.38 33.91 15.82
CA GLU A 112 -29.03 33.57 17.20
C GLU A 112 -28.07 32.36 17.30
N GLU A 113 -28.23 31.36 16.43
CA GLU A 113 -27.48 30.09 16.50
C GLU A 113 -26.60 29.79 15.27
N HIS A 114 -26.66 30.65 14.25
CA HIS A 114 -25.95 30.49 12.99
C HIS A 114 -25.76 31.84 12.28
N ILE A 115 -24.94 31.84 11.24
CA ILE A 115 -25.01 32.85 10.17
C ILE A 115 -25.70 32.24 8.94
N ARG A 116 -26.47 33.04 8.23
CA ARG A 116 -27.18 32.66 7.01
C ARG A 116 -26.66 33.44 5.83
N LEU A 117 -26.23 32.73 4.78
CA LEU A 117 -25.79 33.32 3.52
C LEU A 117 -26.88 33.12 2.47
N ASN A 118 -27.30 34.21 1.81
CA ASN A 118 -28.38 34.21 0.83
C ASN A 118 -27.82 34.42 -0.58
N TYR A 119 -28.03 33.46 -1.49
CA TYR A 119 -27.67 33.55 -2.90
C TYR A 119 -28.91 33.32 -3.77
N GLY A 120 -29.61 34.42 -4.09
CA GLY A 120 -30.90 34.38 -4.80
C GLY A 120 -31.99 33.74 -3.94
N ASP A 121 -32.68 32.74 -4.49
CA ASP A 121 -33.77 32.01 -3.80
C ASP A 121 -33.27 30.90 -2.84
N LYS A 122 -31.95 30.74 -2.69
CA LYS A 122 -31.34 29.71 -1.85
C LYS A 122 -30.57 30.35 -0.68
N HIS A 123 -30.42 29.58 0.39
CA HIS A 123 -29.63 29.96 1.54
C HIS A 123 -28.73 28.82 2.02
N PHE A 124 -27.66 29.17 2.75
CA PHE A 124 -26.77 28.26 3.44
C PHE A 124 -26.58 28.72 4.89
N ASP A 125 -26.77 27.82 5.85
CA ASP A 125 -26.69 28.11 7.28
C ASP A 125 -25.44 27.48 7.88
N ILE A 126 -24.60 28.30 8.55
CA ILE A 126 -23.43 27.83 9.29
C ILE A 126 -23.66 28.03 10.78
N ARG A 127 -23.85 26.92 11.50
CA ARG A 127 -24.04 26.95 12.96
C ARG A 127 -22.74 27.32 13.67
N PHE A 128 -22.83 28.10 14.75
CA PHE A 128 -21.64 28.46 15.57
C PHE A 128 -20.92 27.22 16.12
N GLY A 129 -21.66 26.15 16.43
CA GLY A 129 -21.09 24.86 16.86
C GLY A 129 -20.17 24.20 15.83
N ARG A 130 -20.33 24.52 14.54
CA ARG A 130 -19.50 23.97 13.44
C ARG A 130 -18.21 24.76 13.23
N MET A 131 -18.17 26.02 13.64
CA MET A 131 -17.06 26.94 13.37
C MET A 131 -15.71 26.51 13.98
N PRO A 132 -15.60 25.97 15.20
CA PRO A 132 -14.31 25.49 15.72
C PRO A 132 -13.63 24.46 14.80
N PHE A 133 -14.41 23.57 14.20
CA PHE A 133 -13.91 22.61 13.22
C PHE A 133 -13.51 23.30 11.91
N LEU A 134 -14.35 24.17 11.36
CA LEU A 134 -14.02 24.87 10.11
C LEU A 134 -12.79 25.79 10.26
N VAL A 135 -12.61 26.43 11.41
CA VAL A 135 -11.43 27.22 11.70
C VAL A 135 -10.18 26.35 11.80
N SER A 136 -10.28 25.16 12.41
CA SER A 136 -9.16 24.21 12.40
C SER A 136 -8.81 23.70 10.99
N VAL A 137 -9.80 23.55 10.10
CA VAL A 137 -9.58 23.21 8.69
C VAL A 137 -8.89 24.36 7.97
N PHE A 138 -9.30 25.60 8.20
CA PHE A 138 -8.63 26.78 7.64
C PHE A 138 -7.17 26.82 8.06
N GLU A 139 -6.90 26.76 9.37
CA GLU A 139 -5.55 26.85 9.91
C GLU A 139 -4.65 25.76 9.34
N PHE A 140 -5.14 24.50 9.32
CA PHE A 140 -4.43 23.38 8.69
C PHE A 140 -4.12 23.64 7.21
N LEU A 141 -5.10 24.07 6.41
CA LEU A 141 -4.88 24.39 5.00
C LEU A 141 -3.82 25.47 4.81
N THR A 142 -3.84 26.51 5.65
CA THR A 142 -2.88 27.61 5.56
C THR A 142 -1.48 27.27 6.06
N SER A 143 -1.35 26.29 6.96
CA SER A 143 -0.06 25.90 7.56
C SER A 143 0.56 24.64 6.95
N MET A 144 -0.23 23.80 6.26
CA MET A 144 0.25 22.52 5.74
C MET A 144 1.43 22.71 4.77
N ASP A 145 2.31 21.71 4.74
CA ASP A 145 3.47 21.67 3.85
C ASP A 145 4.34 22.94 4.00
N ASP A 146 4.69 23.28 5.24
CA ASP A 146 5.49 24.45 5.61
C ASP A 146 4.95 25.77 5.01
N PHE A 147 3.63 25.97 5.06
CA PHE A 147 2.94 27.14 4.52
C PHE A 147 3.06 27.31 2.99
N SER A 148 3.45 26.27 2.24
CA SER A 148 3.66 26.36 0.78
C SER A 148 2.40 26.80 0.02
N TYR A 149 1.21 26.50 0.55
CA TYR A 149 -0.08 26.86 -0.04
C TYR A 149 -0.65 28.21 0.45
N PHE A 150 -0.01 28.86 1.44
CA PHE A 150 -0.56 30.03 2.13
C PHE A 150 -0.93 31.18 1.18
N ALA A 151 0.01 31.63 0.35
CA ALA A 151 -0.21 32.74 -0.58
C ALA A 151 -1.32 32.45 -1.60
N ARG A 152 -1.38 31.19 -2.07
CA ARG A 152 -2.40 30.73 -3.00
C ARG A 152 -3.79 30.73 -2.36
N PHE A 153 -3.91 30.24 -1.13
CA PHE A 153 -5.18 30.21 -0.41
C PHE A 153 -5.68 31.60 -0.05
N ASN A 154 -4.80 32.53 0.36
CA ASN A 154 -5.17 33.93 0.54
C ASN A 154 -5.70 34.53 -0.77
N THR A 155 -5.03 34.29 -1.90
CA THR A 155 -5.51 34.78 -3.20
C THR A 155 -6.92 34.22 -3.54
N LEU A 156 -7.19 32.94 -3.23
CA LEU A 156 -8.51 32.34 -3.43
C LEU A 156 -9.57 32.97 -2.51
N PHE A 157 -9.22 33.25 -1.26
CA PHE A 157 -10.13 33.84 -0.27
C PHE A 157 -10.38 35.34 -0.52
N ASP A 158 -9.38 36.10 -0.94
CA ASP A 158 -9.52 37.51 -1.33
C ASP A 158 -10.50 37.62 -2.50
N ASN A 159 -10.27 36.84 -3.56
CA ASN A 159 -11.19 36.77 -4.71
C ASN A 159 -12.62 36.37 -4.30
N LEU A 160 -12.75 35.50 -3.30
CA LEU A 160 -14.04 35.05 -2.79
C LEU A 160 -14.78 36.19 -2.08
N VAL A 161 -14.10 36.99 -1.27
CA VAL A 161 -14.69 38.07 -0.47
C VAL A 161 -14.93 39.34 -1.30
N GLU A 162 -14.07 39.65 -2.28
CA GLU A 162 -14.22 40.82 -3.15
C GLU A 162 -15.35 40.68 -4.17
N SER A 163 -15.74 39.44 -4.49
CA SER A 163 -16.76 39.15 -5.48
C SER A 163 -18.18 39.09 -4.88
N PRO A 164 -19.23 39.42 -5.64
CA PRO A 164 -20.61 39.20 -5.20
C PRO A 164 -20.89 37.71 -4.93
N LEU A 165 -21.61 37.43 -3.84
CA LEU A 165 -21.95 36.06 -3.45
C LEU A 165 -22.70 35.33 -4.57
N SER A 166 -22.17 34.19 -5.00
CA SER A 166 -22.87 33.26 -5.89
C SER A 166 -22.49 31.83 -5.58
N GLU A 167 -23.42 30.89 -5.82
CA GLU A 167 -23.16 29.45 -5.63
C GLU A 167 -21.99 28.98 -6.51
N LYS A 168 -21.87 29.53 -7.71
CA LYS A 168 -20.77 29.21 -8.63
C LYS A 168 -19.41 29.61 -8.04
N LEU A 169 -19.28 30.83 -7.55
CA LEU A 169 -18.04 31.33 -6.95
C LEU A 169 -17.58 30.46 -5.77
N ILE A 170 -18.51 30.11 -4.88
CA ILE A 170 -18.21 29.25 -3.73
C ILE A 170 -17.76 27.86 -4.19
N ARG A 171 -18.45 27.26 -5.18
CA ARG A 171 -18.06 25.96 -5.74
C ARG A 171 -16.69 25.99 -6.42
N ASP A 172 -16.40 27.05 -7.17
CA ASP A 172 -15.11 27.20 -7.87
C ASP A 172 -13.96 27.29 -6.86
N CYS A 173 -14.12 28.07 -5.78
CA CYS A 173 -13.16 28.14 -4.68
C CYS A 173 -13.02 26.78 -3.97
N THR A 174 -14.14 26.12 -3.66
CA THR A 174 -14.17 24.79 -3.02
C THR A 174 -13.41 23.76 -3.83
N ASN A 175 -13.63 23.71 -5.15
CA ASN A 175 -12.98 22.77 -6.06
C ASN A 175 -11.48 23.02 -6.14
N ALA A 176 -11.04 24.28 -6.12
CA ALA A 176 -9.63 24.64 -6.08
C ALA A 176 -8.95 24.13 -4.80
N LEU A 177 -9.56 24.39 -3.63
CA LEU A 177 -9.07 23.87 -2.35
C LEU A 177 -9.04 22.34 -2.33
N ALA A 178 -10.09 21.68 -2.82
CA ALA A 178 -10.17 20.22 -2.86
C ALA A 178 -9.08 19.61 -3.77
N ALA A 179 -8.75 20.26 -4.89
CA ALA A 179 -7.70 19.82 -5.79
C ALA A 179 -6.31 19.90 -5.13
N ASP A 180 -6.03 20.98 -4.40
CA ASP A 180 -4.74 21.13 -3.71
C ASP A 180 -4.62 20.22 -2.49
N LEU A 181 -5.69 20.08 -1.70
CA LEU A 181 -5.74 19.11 -0.60
C LEU A 181 -5.58 17.67 -1.10
N ARG A 182 -6.13 17.33 -2.27
CA ARG A 182 -5.90 16.01 -2.89
C ARG A 182 -4.43 15.79 -3.22
N LYS A 183 -3.74 16.78 -3.81
CA LYS A 183 -2.30 16.69 -4.08
C LYS A 183 -1.50 16.48 -2.81
N TYR A 184 -1.82 17.27 -1.77
CA TYR A 184 -1.20 17.12 -0.46
C TYR A 184 -1.41 15.72 0.12
N ARG A 185 -2.65 15.20 0.09
CA ARG A 185 -2.95 13.84 0.56
C ARG A 185 -2.15 12.79 -0.22
N ILE A 186 -2.09 12.89 -1.55
CA ILE A 186 -1.28 11.99 -2.38
C ILE A 186 0.22 12.10 -2.02
N ALA A 187 0.74 13.27 -1.64
CA ALA A 187 2.12 13.35 -1.22
C ALA A 187 2.36 12.67 0.14
N ASN A 188 1.42 12.85 1.08
CA ASN A 188 1.66 12.68 2.51
C ASN A 188 0.86 11.56 3.21
N LEU A 189 -0.08 10.90 2.53
CA LEU A 189 -0.83 9.75 3.02
C LEU A 189 -0.67 8.55 2.08
N SER A 190 -0.14 7.45 2.58
CA SER A 190 -0.02 6.20 1.80
C SER A 190 -1.40 5.70 1.34
N THR A 191 -2.45 5.85 2.16
CA THR A 191 -3.83 5.52 1.76
C THR A 191 -4.45 6.43 0.68
N ALA A 192 -3.89 7.62 0.45
CA ALA A 192 -4.34 8.50 -0.62
C ALA A 192 -3.49 8.38 -1.91
N GLN A 193 -2.27 7.86 -1.80
CA GLN A 193 -1.46 7.36 -2.94
C GLN A 193 -2.08 6.11 -3.52
N ALA A 194 -2.56 5.26 -2.63
CA ALA A 194 -3.47 4.16 -2.86
C ALA A 194 -4.75 4.65 -3.56
N ASP A 195 -4.77 4.46 -4.88
CA ASP A 195 -5.84 4.84 -5.81
C ASP A 195 -7.24 4.39 -5.32
N GLY A 196 -8.34 4.84 -5.93
CA GLY A 196 -9.72 4.46 -5.54
C GLY A 196 -9.93 2.93 -5.39
N LYS A 197 -9.06 2.14 -6.03
CA LYS A 197 -8.96 0.68 -5.92
C LYS A 197 -8.58 0.17 -4.52
N PHE A 198 -7.69 0.84 -3.80
CA PHE A 198 -7.31 0.46 -2.44
C PHE A 198 -8.42 0.69 -1.43
N VAL A 199 -9.19 1.78 -1.58
CA VAL A 199 -10.39 2.03 -0.74
C VAL A 199 -11.39 0.88 -0.92
N GLN A 200 -11.51 0.36 -2.14
CA GLN A 200 -12.38 -0.77 -2.42
C GLN A 200 -11.88 -2.08 -1.79
N VAL A 201 -10.57 -2.35 -1.85
CA VAL A 201 -9.95 -3.50 -1.16
C VAL A 201 -10.09 -3.39 0.35
N TYR A 202 -9.77 -2.23 0.93
CA TYR A 202 -9.93 -1.97 2.35
C TYR A 202 -11.37 -2.20 2.80
N LYS A 203 -12.34 -1.64 2.07
CA LYS A 203 -13.76 -1.80 2.37
C LYS A 203 -14.15 -3.28 2.34
N PHE A 204 -13.78 -3.99 1.27
CA PHE A 204 -14.05 -5.42 1.12
C PHE A 204 -13.50 -6.24 2.30
N LEU A 205 -12.24 -6.03 2.67
CA LEU A 205 -11.61 -6.76 3.79
C LEU A 205 -12.25 -6.38 5.12
N SER A 206 -12.55 -5.10 5.35
CA SER A 206 -13.18 -4.64 6.59
C SER A 206 -14.60 -5.21 6.79
N GLU A 207 -15.33 -5.44 5.69
CA GLU A 207 -16.65 -6.07 5.73
C GLU A 207 -16.57 -7.58 6.06
N GLN A 208 -15.45 -8.25 5.71
CA GLN A 208 -15.24 -9.67 5.99
C GLN A 208 -14.73 -9.94 7.41
N SER A 209 -13.82 -9.11 7.92
CA SER A 209 -13.10 -9.43 9.17
C SER A 209 -13.83 -9.00 10.46
N GLY A 210 -14.93 -8.26 10.37
CA GLY A 210 -15.56 -7.65 11.54
C GLY A 210 -14.68 -6.59 12.21
N ASP A 211 -15.21 -5.91 13.21
CA ASP A 211 -14.60 -4.68 13.73
C ASP A 211 -13.18 -4.89 14.29
N HIS A 212 -12.22 -4.12 13.76
CA HIS A 212 -10.86 -3.81 14.26
C HIS A 212 -9.63 -4.60 13.80
N GLN A 213 -9.73 -5.62 12.93
CA GLN A 213 -8.53 -6.23 12.31
C GLN A 213 -8.75 -6.55 10.84
N ILE A 214 -7.87 -6.07 9.97
CA ILE A 214 -7.85 -6.43 8.56
C ILE A 214 -7.02 -7.70 8.42
N ILE A 215 -7.66 -8.81 8.06
CA ILE A 215 -6.98 -10.07 7.83
C ILE A 215 -6.86 -10.28 6.33
N LEU A 216 -5.63 -10.38 5.84
CA LEU A 216 -5.34 -10.63 4.43
C LEU A 216 -5.09 -12.12 4.22
N GLU A 217 -6.03 -12.81 3.59
CA GLU A 217 -5.93 -14.26 3.29
C GLU A 217 -5.98 -14.54 1.79
N ASP A 218 -5.49 -15.72 1.39
CA ASP A 218 -5.45 -16.15 0.00
C ASP A 218 -6.83 -16.19 -0.68
N ASP A 219 -7.86 -16.62 0.06
CA ASP A 219 -9.23 -16.74 -0.46
C ASP A 219 -9.88 -15.37 -0.66
N ALA A 220 -9.50 -14.36 0.15
CA ALA A 220 -9.98 -13.00 -0.02
C ALA A 220 -9.62 -12.42 -1.41
N VAL A 221 -8.46 -12.80 -1.98
CA VAL A 221 -8.05 -12.39 -3.33
C VAL A 221 -8.98 -12.99 -4.39
N LEU A 222 -9.30 -14.28 -4.26
CA LEU A 222 -10.19 -14.99 -5.19
C LEU A 222 -11.62 -14.47 -5.09
N ASP A 223 -12.13 -14.30 -3.87
CA ASP A 223 -13.47 -13.78 -3.60
C ASP A 223 -13.64 -12.37 -4.15
N PHE A 224 -12.65 -11.49 -3.92
CA PHE A 224 -12.66 -10.14 -4.47
C PHE A 224 -12.71 -10.16 -6.00
N TRP A 225 -11.89 -10.99 -6.64
CA TRP A 225 -11.90 -11.11 -8.09
C TRP A 225 -13.25 -11.62 -8.59
N CYS A 226 -13.80 -12.68 -8.01
CA CYS A 226 -15.12 -13.21 -8.36
C CYS A 226 -16.24 -12.17 -8.24
N LEU A 227 -16.18 -11.27 -7.25
CA LEU A 227 -17.17 -10.23 -7.03
C LEU A 227 -17.03 -9.05 -8.02
N HIS A 228 -15.81 -8.71 -8.42
CA HIS A 228 -15.50 -7.46 -9.11
C HIS A 228 -15.00 -7.61 -10.56
N ASN A 229 -14.74 -8.83 -11.05
CA ASN A 229 -14.14 -9.09 -12.37
C ASN A 229 -14.93 -8.55 -13.59
N LYS A 230 -16.21 -8.18 -13.41
CA LYS A 230 -17.00 -7.51 -14.45
C LYS A 230 -16.54 -6.08 -14.72
N GLY A 231 -15.89 -5.43 -13.75
CA GLY A 231 -15.32 -4.10 -13.90
C GLY A 231 -14.07 -4.12 -14.78
N LYS A 232 -13.87 -3.07 -15.57
CA LYS A 232 -12.65 -2.93 -16.41
C LYS A 232 -11.36 -3.01 -15.60
N ASP A 233 -11.39 -2.49 -14.37
CA ASP A 233 -10.23 -2.41 -13.49
C ASP A 233 -9.82 -3.73 -12.83
N TYR A 234 -10.72 -4.73 -12.79
CA TYR A 234 -10.51 -5.98 -12.04
C TYR A 234 -10.72 -7.23 -12.90
N ARG A 235 -10.82 -7.08 -14.22
CA ARG A 235 -11.08 -8.19 -15.14
C ARG A 235 -10.02 -9.29 -15.03
N GLY A 236 -8.75 -8.93 -14.92
CA GLY A 236 -7.64 -9.86 -14.80
C GLY A 236 -7.38 -10.29 -13.36
N TYR A 237 -7.29 -11.60 -13.11
CA TYR A 237 -6.91 -12.11 -11.79
C TYR A 237 -5.53 -11.61 -11.36
N ARG A 238 -4.57 -11.54 -12.31
CA ARG A 238 -3.26 -10.93 -12.10
C ARG A 238 -3.36 -9.51 -11.53
N THR A 239 -4.24 -8.69 -12.10
CA THR A 239 -4.42 -7.29 -11.67
C THR A 239 -4.93 -7.20 -10.24
N VAL A 240 -5.81 -8.12 -9.84
CA VAL A 240 -6.30 -8.21 -8.46
C VAL A 240 -5.20 -8.70 -7.51
N PHE A 241 -4.43 -9.71 -7.90
CA PHE A 241 -3.30 -10.20 -7.09
C PHE A 241 -2.22 -9.12 -6.89
N ASP A 242 -1.84 -8.41 -7.96
CA ASP A 242 -0.87 -7.31 -7.90
C ASP A 242 -1.42 -6.20 -6.97
N LEU A 243 -2.71 -5.85 -7.07
CA LEU A 243 -3.37 -4.87 -6.19
C LEU A 243 -3.36 -5.28 -4.70
N PHE A 244 -3.63 -6.54 -4.39
CA PHE A 244 -3.59 -7.04 -3.01
C PHE A 244 -2.15 -7.11 -2.46
N SER A 245 -1.18 -7.39 -3.32
CA SER A 245 0.24 -7.36 -2.97
C SER A 245 0.70 -5.94 -2.65
N ASP A 246 0.32 -4.96 -3.47
CA ASP A 246 0.59 -3.55 -3.23
C ASP A 246 -0.12 -3.03 -1.97
N PHE A 247 -1.36 -3.48 -1.74
CA PHE A 247 -2.10 -3.21 -0.50
C PHE A 247 -1.36 -3.71 0.74
N ALA A 248 -0.89 -4.95 0.71
CA ALA A 248 -0.13 -5.55 1.82
C ALA A 248 1.14 -4.75 2.13
N LYS A 249 1.92 -4.38 1.10
CA LYS A 249 3.15 -3.58 1.25
C LYS A 249 2.87 -2.23 1.89
N SER A 250 1.88 -1.49 1.39
CA SER A 250 1.52 -0.19 1.97
C SER A 250 1.04 -0.29 3.41
N PHE A 251 0.36 -1.39 3.77
CA PHE A 251 -0.09 -1.64 5.13
C PHE A 251 1.06 -2.03 6.07
N GLU A 252 2.01 -2.86 5.62
CA GLU A 252 3.24 -3.19 6.34
C GLU A 252 4.13 -1.97 6.55
N GLU A 253 4.31 -1.12 5.54
CA GLU A 253 5.02 0.17 5.67
C GLU A 253 4.35 1.06 6.72
N THR A 254 3.01 1.11 6.74
CA THR A 254 2.26 1.86 7.73
C THR A 254 2.45 1.29 9.14
N GLN A 255 2.43 -0.04 9.30
CA GLN A 255 2.72 -0.69 10.58
C GLN A 255 4.16 -0.48 11.04
N ARG A 256 5.14 -0.50 10.12
CA ARG A 256 6.55 -0.20 10.42
C ARG A 256 6.74 1.25 10.83
N LEU A 257 6.04 2.19 10.18
CA LEU A 257 6.02 3.60 10.59
C LEU A 257 5.37 3.74 11.97
N GLU A 258 4.24 3.08 12.24
CA GLU A 258 3.62 3.04 13.56
C GLU A 258 4.56 2.44 14.62
N ALA A 259 5.26 1.35 14.33
CA ALA A 259 6.21 0.72 15.23
C ALA A 259 7.47 1.58 15.45
N SER A 260 7.90 2.35 14.43
CA SER A 260 9.00 3.32 14.51
C SER A 260 8.62 4.54 15.35
N HIS A 261 7.41 5.09 15.13
CA HIS A 261 6.89 6.21 15.91
C HIS A 261 6.53 5.82 17.35
N ASN A 262 6.15 4.56 17.57
CA ASN A 262 5.95 3.97 18.90
C ASN A 262 7.20 3.25 19.43
N ALA A 263 8.35 3.36 18.75
CA ALA A 263 9.57 2.68 19.15
C ALA A 263 9.92 3.15 20.56
N THR A 264 9.94 2.20 21.48
CA THR A 264 10.26 2.49 22.87
C THR A 264 11.73 2.88 22.95
N ARG A 265 12.07 3.81 23.86
CA ARG A 265 13.44 4.34 23.97
C ARG A 265 14.43 3.18 24.13
N LEU A 266 15.45 3.15 23.27
CA LEU A 266 16.50 2.14 23.33
C LEU A 266 17.47 2.48 24.47
N GLY A 267 17.65 1.53 25.39
CA GLY A 267 18.55 1.66 26.53
C GLY A 267 18.48 0.45 27.47
N VAL A 268 19.27 0.48 28.54
CA VAL A 268 19.46 -0.65 29.47
C VAL A 268 18.52 -0.59 30.69
N ASN A 269 17.64 0.41 30.76
CA ASN A 269 16.83 0.68 31.93
C ASN A 269 15.38 0.18 31.76
N MET A 270 15.18 -1.12 31.99
CA MET A 270 13.87 -1.78 31.83
C MET A 270 12.76 -1.20 32.73
N GLU A 271 13.09 -0.53 33.84
CA GLU A 271 12.10 0.12 34.73
C GLU A 271 11.49 1.40 34.13
N GLU A 272 12.13 2.03 33.13
CA GLU A 272 11.57 3.17 32.37
C GLU A 272 10.98 2.76 31.01
N GLY A 273 10.90 1.45 30.74
CA GLY A 273 10.37 0.88 29.51
C GLY A 273 11.40 0.74 28.39
N GLU A 274 12.71 0.81 28.66
CA GLU A 274 13.73 0.61 27.63
C GLU A 274 13.90 -0.88 27.25
N ILE A 275 14.15 -1.16 25.97
CA ILE A 275 14.36 -2.52 25.44
C ILE A 275 15.86 -2.76 25.21
N ASP A 276 16.41 -3.79 25.84
CA ASP A 276 17.80 -4.22 25.70
C ASP A 276 17.96 -5.12 24.46
N ILE A 277 18.56 -4.57 23.39
CA ILE A 277 18.79 -5.25 22.11
C ILE A 277 19.80 -6.41 22.24
N ALA A 278 20.53 -6.52 23.35
CA ALA A 278 21.59 -7.53 23.49
C ALA A 278 21.08 -8.96 23.78
N ASN A 279 19.79 -9.15 24.10
CA ASN A 279 19.28 -10.44 24.60
C ASN A 279 17.98 -10.94 23.94
N GLU A 280 17.43 -10.22 22.97
CA GLU A 280 16.33 -10.75 22.16
C GLU A 280 16.90 -11.24 20.84
N ASP A 281 16.81 -12.56 20.61
CA ASP A 281 16.85 -13.13 19.28
C ASP A 281 15.68 -12.50 18.51
N VAL A 282 15.92 -11.34 17.91
CA VAL A 282 15.04 -10.75 16.92
C VAL A 282 14.93 -11.80 15.82
N GLU A 283 13.78 -12.48 15.75
CA GLU A 283 13.42 -13.28 14.58
C GLU A 283 13.56 -12.34 13.38
N CYS A 284 14.70 -12.44 12.70
CA CYS A 284 15.00 -11.61 11.55
C CYS A 284 13.94 -11.92 10.51
N ASP A 285 13.01 -10.98 10.36
CA ASP A 285 11.79 -11.07 9.57
C ASP A 285 12.15 -11.63 8.18
N ALA A 286 11.80 -12.90 7.91
CA ALA A 286 12.21 -13.60 6.68
C ALA A 286 11.73 -12.91 5.40
N LEU A 287 10.81 -11.93 5.53
CA LEU A 287 10.32 -11.05 4.47
C LEU A 287 11.27 -9.86 4.19
N ALA A 288 12.08 -9.42 5.16
CA ALA A 288 12.99 -8.27 5.04
C ALA A 288 14.27 -8.57 4.22
N ASP A 289 14.67 -9.84 4.13
CA ASP A 289 15.88 -10.29 3.42
C ASP A 289 15.60 -10.88 2.02
N TRP A 290 14.45 -10.58 1.40
CA TRP A 290 14.17 -11.13 0.07
C TRP A 290 15.02 -10.46 -1.02
N VAL A 291 16.03 -11.19 -1.49
CA VAL A 291 16.85 -10.83 -2.64
C VAL A 291 16.46 -11.70 -3.83
N MET A 292 16.36 -11.08 -5.01
CA MET A 292 16.12 -11.78 -6.27
C MET A 292 17.38 -12.53 -6.73
N PRO A 293 17.47 -13.86 -6.58
CA PRO A 293 18.75 -14.56 -6.78
C PRO A 293 19.23 -14.59 -8.24
N PHE A 294 18.31 -14.47 -9.21
CA PHE A 294 18.68 -14.44 -10.63
C PHE A 294 19.45 -13.17 -11.04
N ASN A 295 19.39 -12.09 -10.26
CA ASN A 295 20.19 -10.89 -10.53
C ASN A 295 21.69 -11.18 -10.52
N THR A 296 22.14 -12.11 -9.67
CA THR A 296 23.54 -12.56 -9.62
C THR A 296 23.92 -13.29 -10.92
N PHE A 297 23.07 -14.22 -11.36
CA PHE A 297 23.32 -15.03 -12.56
C PHE A 297 23.17 -14.27 -13.88
N ASP A 298 22.59 -13.07 -13.86
CA ASP A 298 22.43 -12.18 -15.02
C ASP A 298 23.60 -11.20 -15.20
N GLN A 299 24.59 -11.20 -14.29
CA GLN A 299 25.80 -10.39 -14.43
C GLN A 299 26.69 -10.88 -15.57
N GLU A 300 27.42 -9.97 -16.22
CA GLU A 300 28.29 -10.29 -17.36
C GLU A 300 29.41 -11.28 -16.99
N SER A 301 29.88 -11.23 -15.74
CA SER A 301 30.85 -12.17 -15.16
C SER A 301 30.38 -13.64 -15.16
N PHE A 302 29.07 -13.89 -15.27
CA PHE A 302 28.49 -15.24 -15.33
C PHE A 302 28.30 -15.76 -16.75
N SER A 303 28.64 -14.98 -17.79
CA SER A 303 28.46 -15.38 -19.19
C SER A 303 29.26 -16.62 -19.61
N ASP A 304 30.34 -16.92 -18.89
CA ASP A 304 31.20 -18.07 -19.13
C ASP A 304 30.78 -19.35 -18.39
N VAL A 305 29.94 -19.23 -17.35
CA VAL A 305 29.48 -20.39 -16.57
C VAL A 305 27.96 -20.51 -16.61
N ARG A 306 27.46 -21.60 -17.20
CA ARG A 306 26.01 -21.79 -17.38
C ARG A 306 25.38 -22.58 -16.22
N PHE A 307 24.96 -21.87 -15.18
CA PHE A 307 24.29 -22.47 -14.01
C PHE A 307 22.88 -23.02 -14.32
N PHE A 308 22.04 -22.27 -15.04
CA PHE A 308 20.65 -22.63 -15.30
C PHE A 308 20.31 -22.77 -16.79
N LYS A 309 19.46 -23.74 -17.12
CA LYS A 309 18.76 -23.79 -18.41
C LYS A 309 17.53 -22.89 -18.36
N LYS A 310 17.41 -22.01 -19.37
CA LYS A 310 16.31 -21.03 -19.45
C LYS A 310 14.93 -21.70 -19.33
N SER A 311 14.62 -22.66 -20.18
CA SER A 311 13.27 -23.24 -20.28
C SER A 311 12.89 -24.18 -19.13
N SER A 312 13.78 -25.09 -18.73
CA SER A 312 13.42 -26.19 -17.82
C SER A 312 13.74 -25.94 -16.35
N GLU A 313 14.62 -24.99 -16.04
CA GLU A 313 15.13 -24.79 -14.68
C GLU A 313 14.87 -23.37 -14.17
N ARG A 314 15.08 -22.34 -15.01
CA ARG A 314 14.85 -20.94 -14.63
C ARG A 314 13.38 -20.55 -14.74
N ASN A 315 12.78 -20.70 -15.94
CA ASN A 315 11.40 -20.27 -16.19
C ASN A 315 10.38 -20.74 -15.13
N PRO A 316 10.43 -21.98 -14.58
CA PRO A 316 9.43 -22.42 -13.62
C PRO A 316 9.50 -21.75 -12.24
N VAL A 317 10.62 -21.10 -11.89
CA VAL A 317 10.79 -20.45 -10.58
C VAL A 317 11.09 -18.96 -10.69
N GLU A 318 11.43 -18.45 -11.87
CA GLU A 318 11.71 -17.03 -12.11
C GLU A 318 10.58 -16.13 -11.63
N LYS A 319 9.33 -16.50 -11.89
CA LYS A 319 8.16 -15.73 -11.43
C LYS A 319 8.03 -15.74 -9.91
N LEU A 320 8.17 -16.91 -9.28
CA LEU A 320 8.20 -17.03 -7.81
C LEU A 320 9.26 -16.13 -7.20
N MET A 321 10.48 -16.17 -7.75
CA MET A 321 11.60 -15.37 -7.27
C MET A 321 11.34 -13.86 -7.43
N ALA A 322 10.69 -13.46 -8.52
CA ALA A 322 10.38 -12.06 -8.82
C ALA A 322 9.24 -11.48 -7.95
N TYR A 323 8.20 -12.27 -7.65
CA TYR A 323 7.10 -11.85 -6.78
C TYR A 323 7.46 -11.90 -5.29
N GLY A 324 8.45 -12.70 -4.96
CA GLY A 324 9.17 -12.64 -3.71
C GLY A 324 8.34 -12.73 -2.43
N PRO A 325 8.43 -11.74 -1.51
CA PRO A 325 7.69 -11.76 -0.24
C PRO A 325 6.18 -11.94 -0.43
N ASP A 326 5.63 -11.45 -1.55
CA ASP A 326 4.20 -11.52 -1.84
C ASP A 326 3.75 -12.96 -2.09
N ALA A 327 4.59 -13.77 -2.75
CA ALA A 327 4.34 -15.19 -2.98
C ALA A 327 4.45 -16.02 -1.69
N LEU A 328 5.21 -15.56 -0.69
CA LEU A 328 5.22 -16.20 0.63
C LEU A 328 4.03 -15.75 1.50
N ARG A 329 3.60 -14.50 1.37
CA ARG A 329 2.48 -13.93 2.11
C ARG A 329 1.16 -14.55 1.69
N LEU A 330 0.94 -14.65 0.38
CA LEU A 330 -0.27 -15.16 -0.25
C LEU A 330 0.07 -16.32 -1.21
N PRO A 331 0.53 -17.46 -0.68
CA PRO A 331 1.09 -18.55 -1.48
C PRO A 331 0.06 -19.26 -2.36
N LEU A 332 -1.18 -19.44 -1.88
CA LEU A 332 -2.24 -20.08 -2.66
C LEU A 332 -2.79 -19.10 -3.70
N ALA A 333 -2.95 -17.81 -3.36
CA ALA A 333 -3.35 -16.80 -4.32
C ALA A 333 -2.31 -16.60 -5.43
N PHE A 334 -1.01 -16.67 -5.08
CA PHE A 334 0.08 -16.68 -6.05
C PHE A 334 0.05 -17.93 -6.93
N LEU A 335 -0.19 -19.12 -6.36
CA LEU A 335 -0.31 -20.36 -7.10
C LEU A 335 -1.49 -20.32 -8.11
N ARG A 336 -2.64 -19.78 -7.69
CA ARG A 336 -3.78 -19.47 -8.58
C ARG A 336 -3.36 -18.55 -9.73
N TYR A 337 -2.57 -17.52 -9.43
CA TYR A 337 -2.06 -16.61 -10.44
C TYR A 337 -1.09 -17.29 -11.43
N GLU A 338 -0.16 -18.12 -10.95
CA GLU A 338 0.78 -18.85 -11.79
C GLU A 338 0.08 -19.79 -12.78
N ILE A 339 -0.99 -20.46 -12.34
CA ILE A 339 -1.68 -21.46 -13.15
C ILE A 339 -2.82 -20.83 -13.96
N PHE A 340 -3.82 -20.25 -13.31
CA PHE A 340 -5.02 -19.75 -13.97
C PHE A 340 -4.83 -18.36 -14.60
N GLY A 341 -3.94 -17.53 -14.04
CA GLY A 341 -3.60 -16.23 -14.64
C GLY A 341 -2.96 -16.37 -16.04
N GLN A 342 -2.21 -17.46 -16.26
CA GLN A 342 -1.65 -17.77 -17.58
C GLN A 342 -2.72 -18.22 -18.57
N VAL A 343 -3.72 -18.97 -18.10
CA VAL A 343 -4.88 -19.37 -18.91
C VAL A 343 -5.62 -18.14 -19.41
N GLN A 344 -5.92 -17.20 -18.50
CA GLN A 344 -6.61 -15.95 -18.84
C GLN A 344 -5.83 -15.09 -19.84
N SER A 345 -4.51 -15.02 -19.68
CA SER A 345 -3.63 -14.34 -20.63
C SER A 345 -3.65 -15.03 -22.00
N GLY A 346 -3.65 -16.36 -22.01
CA GLY A 346 -3.78 -17.17 -23.22
C GLY A 346 -5.12 -16.97 -23.94
N ILE A 347 -6.23 -16.92 -23.21
CA ILE A 347 -7.56 -16.60 -23.77
C ILE A 347 -7.52 -15.22 -24.44
N THR A 348 -7.00 -14.22 -23.73
CA THR A 348 -6.95 -12.84 -24.24
C THR A 348 -6.10 -12.75 -25.51
N ASN A 349 -4.96 -13.45 -25.56
CA ASN A 349 -4.11 -13.52 -26.75
C ASN A 349 -4.80 -14.23 -27.92
N ASP A 350 -5.46 -15.37 -27.67
CA ASP A 350 -6.20 -16.12 -28.69
C ASP A 350 -7.30 -15.25 -29.32
N LEU A 351 -8.00 -14.45 -28.52
CA LEU A 351 -8.99 -13.49 -28.99
C LEU A 351 -8.36 -12.37 -29.82
N GLN A 352 -7.23 -11.81 -29.38
CA GLN A 352 -6.54 -10.73 -30.10
C GLN A 352 -6.02 -11.17 -31.47
N VAL A 353 -5.51 -12.40 -31.59
CA VAL A 353 -4.97 -12.93 -32.85
C VAL A 353 -6.02 -13.67 -33.69
N GLY A 354 -7.29 -13.66 -33.28
CA GLY A 354 -8.41 -14.25 -34.02
C GLY A 354 -8.36 -15.78 -34.14
N ARG A 355 -7.91 -16.49 -33.09
CA ARG A 355 -7.92 -17.97 -33.08
C ARG A 355 -9.34 -18.52 -33.13
N PRO A 356 -9.52 -19.76 -33.61
CA PRO A 356 -10.84 -20.41 -33.64
C PRO A 356 -11.47 -20.51 -32.25
N LYS A 357 -12.79 -20.40 -32.20
CA LYS A 357 -13.61 -20.51 -30.97
C LYS A 357 -13.29 -21.75 -30.13
N ALA A 358 -13.05 -22.90 -30.77
CA ALA A 358 -12.67 -24.14 -30.09
C ALA A 358 -11.38 -24.03 -29.25
N SER A 359 -10.40 -23.21 -29.68
CA SER A 359 -9.17 -22.94 -28.92
C SER A 359 -9.48 -22.17 -27.63
N VAL A 360 -10.41 -21.22 -27.72
CA VAL A 360 -10.84 -20.40 -26.59
C VAL A 360 -11.66 -21.23 -25.61
N GLU A 361 -12.62 -22.03 -26.11
CA GLU A 361 -13.42 -22.96 -25.30
C GLU A 361 -12.55 -23.98 -24.55
N GLN A 362 -11.51 -24.51 -25.21
CA GLN A 362 -10.56 -25.41 -24.56
C GLN A 362 -9.84 -24.73 -23.39
N ARG A 363 -9.38 -23.48 -23.55
CA ARG A 363 -8.73 -22.75 -22.45
C ARG A 363 -9.69 -22.41 -21.31
N ILE A 364 -10.93 -22.02 -21.64
CA ILE A 364 -11.97 -21.70 -20.66
C ILE A 364 -12.29 -22.92 -19.78
N SER A 365 -12.32 -24.12 -20.36
CA SER A 365 -12.55 -25.36 -19.61
C SER A 365 -11.50 -25.65 -18.52
N CYS A 366 -10.34 -25.00 -18.60
CA CYS A 366 -9.22 -25.24 -17.70
C CYS A 366 -8.77 -26.72 -17.67
N GLU A 367 -8.97 -27.45 -18.78
CA GLU A 367 -8.54 -28.85 -18.90
C GLU A 367 -7.06 -28.98 -19.27
N GLY A 368 -6.39 -29.98 -18.69
CA GLY A 368 -4.97 -30.24 -18.92
C GLY A 368 -4.02 -29.21 -18.30
N LEU A 369 -4.47 -28.46 -17.30
CA LEU A 369 -3.62 -27.57 -16.51
C LEU A 369 -2.71 -28.38 -15.59
N LEU A 370 -1.55 -27.81 -15.28
CA LEU A 370 -0.68 -28.30 -14.23
C LEU A 370 -1.42 -28.23 -12.90
N SER A 371 -1.61 -29.38 -12.25
CA SER A 371 -2.21 -29.45 -10.92
C SER A 371 -1.30 -28.84 -9.86
N TYR A 372 -1.88 -28.52 -8.70
CA TYR A 372 -1.11 -28.00 -7.56
C TYR A 372 -0.10 -29.03 -7.03
N GLU A 373 -0.43 -30.32 -7.08
CA GLU A 373 0.49 -31.41 -6.74
C GLU A 373 1.66 -31.50 -7.73
N GLU A 374 1.40 -31.48 -9.03
CA GLU A 374 2.46 -31.49 -10.05
C GLU A 374 3.35 -30.25 -9.96
N ARG A 375 2.76 -29.09 -9.62
CA ARG A 375 3.53 -27.85 -9.42
C ARG A 375 4.46 -27.95 -8.20
N LEU A 376 4.02 -28.57 -7.11
CA LEU A 376 4.86 -28.86 -5.94
C LEU A 376 6.00 -29.81 -6.30
N LEU A 377 5.72 -30.90 -7.02
CA LEU A 377 6.75 -31.83 -7.51
C LEU A 377 7.77 -31.14 -8.43
N GLN A 378 7.32 -30.18 -9.25
CA GLN A 378 8.21 -29.36 -10.07
C GLN A 378 9.13 -28.48 -9.20
N CYS A 379 8.62 -27.85 -8.14
CA CYS A 379 9.44 -27.12 -7.18
C CYS A 379 10.47 -28.02 -6.50
N GLU A 380 10.07 -29.23 -6.08
CA GLU A 380 10.96 -30.21 -5.45
C GLU A 380 12.08 -30.66 -6.40
N SER A 381 11.76 -30.91 -7.67
CA SER A 381 12.76 -31.23 -8.68
C SER A 381 13.77 -30.10 -8.91
N ILE A 382 13.33 -28.84 -8.80
CA ILE A 382 14.22 -27.68 -8.96
C ILE A 382 15.07 -27.49 -7.71
N LEU A 383 14.50 -27.68 -6.51
CA LEU A 383 15.25 -27.67 -5.26
C LEU A 383 16.39 -28.70 -5.29
N GLU A 384 16.12 -29.93 -5.73
CA GLU A 384 17.16 -30.96 -5.87
C GLU A 384 18.23 -30.58 -6.90
N HIS A 385 17.87 -29.84 -7.95
CA HIS A 385 18.84 -29.29 -8.89
C HIS A 385 19.68 -28.16 -8.28
N VAL A 386 19.07 -27.25 -7.51
CA VAL A 386 19.77 -26.18 -6.78
C VAL A 386 20.79 -26.77 -5.81
N LYS A 387 20.42 -27.81 -5.04
CA LYS A 387 21.35 -28.52 -4.15
C LYS A 387 22.54 -29.14 -4.89
N LYS A 388 22.30 -29.73 -6.07
CA LYS A 388 23.40 -30.25 -6.92
C LYS A 388 24.34 -29.13 -7.38
N LEU A 389 23.81 -27.97 -7.76
CA LEU A 389 24.63 -26.81 -8.11
C LEU A 389 25.44 -26.30 -6.91
N GLN A 390 24.85 -26.24 -5.71
CA GLN A 390 25.58 -25.89 -4.48
C GLN A 390 26.73 -26.87 -4.21
N ALA A 391 26.47 -28.17 -4.31
CA ALA A 391 27.49 -29.20 -4.14
C ALA A 391 28.60 -29.08 -5.20
N SER A 392 28.25 -28.78 -6.45
CA SER A 392 29.23 -28.50 -7.50
C SER A 392 30.06 -27.24 -7.22
N SER A 393 29.45 -26.14 -6.76
CA SER A 393 30.17 -24.93 -6.36
C SER A 393 31.10 -25.20 -5.17
N LEU A 394 30.64 -25.97 -4.18
CA LEU A 394 31.46 -26.36 -3.04
C LEU A 394 32.72 -27.14 -3.48
N HIS A 395 32.60 -28.00 -4.49
CA HIS A 395 33.76 -28.72 -5.02
C HIS A 395 34.83 -27.76 -5.56
N VAL A 396 34.43 -26.80 -6.41
CA VAL A 396 35.33 -25.80 -6.99
C VAL A 396 35.99 -24.97 -5.88
N LEU A 397 35.18 -24.47 -4.93
CA LEU A 397 35.68 -23.66 -3.83
C LEU A 397 36.62 -24.45 -2.92
N SER A 398 36.40 -25.75 -2.73
CA SER A 398 37.23 -26.62 -1.88
C SER A 398 38.64 -26.88 -2.44
N GLN A 399 38.90 -26.55 -3.70
CA GLN A 399 40.23 -26.65 -4.32
C GLN A 399 41.13 -25.43 -3.99
N LYS A 400 40.62 -24.40 -3.30
CA LYS A 400 41.44 -23.28 -2.80
C LYS A 400 42.38 -23.76 -1.70
N ASP A 401 43.69 -23.59 -1.90
CA ASP A 401 44.72 -23.93 -0.90
C ASP A 401 44.61 -23.12 0.41
N ASP A 402 43.91 -21.97 0.39
CA ASP A 402 43.70 -21.07 1.54
C ASP A 402 42.44 -21.38 2.39
N ASN A 403 41.72 -22.47 2.13
CA ASN A 403 40.51 -22.78 2.90
C ASN A 403 40.84 -23.25 4.33
N VAL A 404 40.65 -22.36 5.30
CA VAL A 404 40.74 -22.63 6.76
C VAL A 404 39.63 -23.59 7.25
N ILE A 405 38.60 -23.84 6.43
CA ILE A 405 37.43 -24.64 6.81
C ILE A 405 37.61 -26.10 6.34
N ALA A 406 37.84 -26.99 7.30
CA ALA A 406 37.88 -28.43 7.06
C ALA A 406 36.45 -28.98 6.87
N PHE A 407 36.06 -29.21 5.61
CA PHE A 407 34.79 -29.88 5.31
C PHE A 407 34.85 -31.39 5.64
N PRO A 408 33.78 -31.99 6.17
CA PRO A 408 33.64 -33.44 6.33
C PRO A 408 33.95 -34.19 5.03
N GLN A 409 34.68 -35.31 5.11
CA GLN A 409 35.16 -36.05 3.93
C GLN A 409 34.02 -36.55 3.02
N ASN A 410 32.90 -36.97 3.62
CA ASN A 410 31.68 -37.36 2.90
C ASN A 410 31.11 -36.22 2.04
N ALA A 411 31.10 -34.99 2.56
CA ALA A 411 30.61 -33.82 1.81
C ALA A 411 31.51 -33.48 0.61
N LYS A 412 32.83 -33.70 0.73
CA LYS A 412 33.78 -33.51 -0.38
C LYS A 412 33.58 -34.53 -1.50
N ASP A 413 33.34 -35.79 -1.14
CA ASP A 413 33.12 -36.87 -2.11
C ASP A 413 31.80 -36.68 -2.88
N GLU A 414 30.74 -36.27 -2.19
CA GLU A 414 29.45 -35.90 -2.80
C GLU A 414 29.56 -34.68 -3.71
N ALA A 415 30.25 -33.63 -3.27
CA ALA A 415 30.52 -32.43 -4.05
C ALA A 415 31.28 -32.75 -5.35
N LYS A 416 32.33 -33.57 -5.27
CA LYS A 416 33.09 -34.03 -6.43
C LYS A 416 32.24 -34.85 -7.39
N ALA A 417 31.39 -35.73 -6.87
CA ALA A 417 30.48 -36.54 -7.69
C ALA A 417 29.38 -35.69 -8.35
N ALA A 418 28.91 -34.63 -7.70
CA ALA A 418 27.97 -33.67 -8.28
C ALA A 418 28.62 -32.89 -9.42
N PHE A 419 29.82 -32.34 -9.19
CA PHE A 419 30.59 -31.58 -10.20
C PHE A 419 30.91 -32.44 -11.43
N SER A 420 31.41 -33.67 -11.26
CA SER A 420 31.76 -34.54 -12.40
C SER A 420 30.58 -34.99 -13.25
N LYS A 421 29.35 -34.91 -12.72
CA LYS A 421 28.11 -35.20 -13.46
C LYS A 421 27.55 -33.96 -14.19
N MET A 422 28.09 -32.77 -13.95
CA MET A 422 27.63 -31.54 -14.59
C MET A 422 28.23 -31.38 -15.99
N ASN A 423 27.49 -31.80 -17.01
CA ASN A 423 27.85 -31.54 -18.41
C ASN A 423 27.34 -30.15 -18.85
N ARG A 424 28.01 -29.07 -18.41
CA ARG A 424 27.64 -27.66 -18.72
C ARG A 424 28.87 -26.80 -18.99
N LYS A 425 28.69 -25.72 -19.77
CA LYS A 425 29.74 -24.72 -20.03
C LYS A 425 30.23 -24.14 -18.70
N GLY A 426 31.54 -24.17 -18.47
CA GLY A 426 32.20 -23.64 -17.26
C GLY A 426 32.21 -24.59 -16.06
N PHE A 427 31.73 -25.83 -16.20
CA PHE A 427 31.83 -26.89 -15.19
C PHE A 427 32.89 -27.93 -15.61
N ASP A 428 34.10 -27.46 -15.85
CA ASP A 428 35.26 -28.23 -16.31
C ASP A 428 36.54 -27.73 -15.60
N GLU A 429 37.72 -28.05 -16.13
CA GLU A 429 39.00 -27.64 -15.52
C GLU A 429 39.18 -26.11 -15.46
N GLU A 430 38.49 -25.34 -16.33
CA GLU A 430 38.49 -23.87 -16.32
C GLU A 430 37.64 -23.27 -15.19
N ALA A 431 36.91 -24.11 -14.43
CA ALA A 431 36.13 -23.66 -13.27
C ALA A 431 37.02 -23.03 -12.17
N LEU A 432 38.28 -23.47 -12.06
CA LEU A 432 39.26 -22.90 -11.12
C LEU A 432 39.68 -21.48 -11.49
N GLU A 433 39.59 -21.10 -12.76
CA GLU A 433 39.88 -19.73 -13.21
C GLU A 433 38.71 -18.78 -12.89
N ASN A 434 37.53 -19.33 -12.61
CA ASN A 434 36.28 -18.60 -12.35
C ASN A 434 35.79 -18.75 -10.91
N MET A 435 36.68 -18.95 -9.93
CA MET A 435 36.30 -19.23 -8.53
C MET A 435 35.39 -18.17 -7.91
N ASP A 436 35.63 -16.88 -8.20
CA ASP A 436 34.81 -15.79 -7.68
C ASP A 436 33.35 -15.88 -8.16
N VAL A 437 33.13 -16.40 -9.38
CA VAL A 437 31.80 -16.65 -9.95
C VAL A 437 31.11 -17.79 -9.19
N PHE A 438 31.85 -18.87 -8.87
CA PHE A 438 31.33 -19.98 -8.09
C PHE A 438 31.03 -19.61 -6.62
N GLU A 439 31.80 -18.69 -6.03
CA GLU A 439 31.55 -18.16 -4.68
C GLU A 439 30.25 -17.35 -4.64
N GLN A 440 30.09 -16.40 -5.55
CA GLN A 440 28.86 -15.60 -5.68
C GLN A 440 27.65 -16.47 -6.03
N ALA A 441 27.83 -17.46 -6.91
CA ALA A 441 26.79 -18.44 -7.23
C ALA A 441 26.36 -19.23 -5.99
N ALA A 442 27.31 -19.70 -5.16
CA ALA A 442 27.01 -20.48 -3.97
C ALA A 442 26.12 -19.71 -2.99
N GLN A 443 26.42 -18.43 -2.76
CA GLN A 443 25.60 -17.56 -1.91
C GLN A 443 24.17 -17.41 -2.46
N ALA A 444 24.03 -17.12 -3.75
CA ALA A 444 22.71 -16.98 -4.40
C ALA A 444 21.91 -18.31 -4.40
N LEU A 445 22.58 -19.45 -4.55
CA LEU A 445 21.95 -20.77 -4.53
C LEU A 445 21.42 -21.15 -3.13
N ILE A 446 22.12 -20.78 -2.06
CA ILE A 446 21.66 -20.99 -0.68
C ILE A 446 20.38 -20.19 -0.42
N VAL A 447 20.36 -18.92 -0.85
CA VAL A 447 19.17 -18.07 -0.75
C VAL A 447 17.99 -18.67 -1.51
N MET A 448 18.23 -19.14 -2.74
CA MET A 448 17.20 -19.77 -3.57
C MET A 448 16.63 -21.06 -2.95
N GLU A 449 17.47 -21.91 -2.36
CA GLU A 449 17.02 -23.10 -1.62
C GLU A 449 16.09 -22.70 -0.45
N ARG A 450 16.52 -21.76 0.39
CA ARG A 450 15.72 -21.28 1.52
C ARG A 450 14.36 -20.75 1.07
N GLN A 451 14.34 -19.95 0.00
CA GLN A 451 13.12 -19.38 -0.56
C GLN A 451 12.18 -20.45 -1.13
N LEU A 452 12.70 -21.46 -1.84
CA LEU A 452 11.92 -22.58 -2.36
C LEU A 452 11.31 -23.42 -1.25
N ILE A 453 12.10 -23.76 -0.23
CA ILE A 453 11.62 -24.52 0.93
C ILE A 453 10.51 -23.76 1.63
N ALA A 454 10.71 -22.48 1.95
CA ALA A 454 9.72 -21.66 2.62
C ALA A 454 8.40 -21.60 1.83
N TYR A 455 8.47 -21.42 0.51
CA TYR A 455 7.27 -21.41 -0.34
C TYR A 455 6.54 -22.75 -0.34
N MET A 456 7.27 -23.86 -0.50
CA MET A 456 6.67 -25.19 -0.49
C MET A 456 6.05 -25.54 0.86
N ASP A 457 6.71 -25.20 1.97
CA ASP A 457 6.20 -25.44 3.31
C ASP A 457 4.90 -24.67 3.56
N ARG A 458 4.82 -23.42 3.09
CA ARG A 458 3.59 -22.61 3.16
C ARG A 458 2.44 -23.21 2.35
N LEU A 459 2.72 -23.74 1.16
CA LEU A 459 1.72 -24.44 0.35
C LEU A 459 1.28 -25.76 0.98
N LYS A 460 2.21 -26.53 1.56
CA LYS A 460 1.94 -27.78 2.28
C LYS A 460 1.10 -27.52 3.52
N ALA A 461 1.40 -26.47 4.29
CA ALA A 461 0.64 -26.06 5.46
C ALA A 461 -0.81 -25.68 5.15
N LYS A 462 -1.06 -25.18 3.93
CA LYS A 462 -2.40 -24.86 3.42
C LYS A 462 -3.10 -26.02 2.70
N ASP A 463 -2.45 -27.18 2.62
CA ASP A 463 -2.97 -28.35 1.91
C ASP A 463 -3.40 -28.00 0.47
N ALA A 464 -2.56 -27.22 -0.22
CA ALA A 464 -2.87 -26.64 -1.52
C ALA A 464 -3.52 -27.63 -2.50
N PRO A 465 -3.06 -28.89 -2.67
CA PRO A 465 -3.67 -29.85 -3.59
C PRO A 465 -5.20 -30.03 -3.43
N LYS A 466 -5.75 -29.90 -2.22
CA LYS A 466 -7.19 -30.02 -2.00
C LYS A 466 -8.02 -28.91 -2.63
N HIS A 467 -7.43 -27.74 -2.85
CA HIS A 467 -8.12 -26.58 -3.42
C HIS A 467 -8.19 -26.61 -4.95
N PHE A 468 -7.41 -27.48 -5.62
CA PHE A 468 -7.23 -27.40 -7.07
C PHE A 468 -8.55 -27.57 -7.87
N GLU A 469 -9.38 -28.55 -7.53
CA GLU A 469 -10.62 -28.82 -8.27
C GLU A 469 -11.67 -27.72 -8.05
N ASP A 470 -11.77 -27.19 -6.83
CA ASP A 470 -12.68 -26.09 -6.51
C ASP A 470 -12.24 -24.79 -7.19
N ASP A 471 -10.93 -24.51 -7.20
CA ASP A 471 -10.36 -23.37 -7.91
C ASP A 471 -10.55 -23.53 -9.43
N LYS A 472 -10.27 -24.71 -9.99
CA LYS A 472 -10.49 -25.01 -11.42
C LYS A 472 -11.93 -24.72 -11.83
N LYS A 473 -12.90 -25.19 -11.04
CA LYS A 473 -14.32 -24.94 -11.27
C LYS A 473 -14.66 -23.45 -11.18
N SER A 474 -14.12 -22.76 -10.17
CA SER A 474 -14.35 -21.33 -9.96
C SER A 474 -13.81 -20.50 -11.11
N PHE A 475 -12.55 -20.72 -11.51
CA PHE A 475 -11.92 -20.02 -12.64
C PHE A 475 -12.61 -20.30 -13.97
N SER A 476 -12.93 -21.57 -14.26
CA SER A 476 -13.68 -21.95 -15.46
C SER A 476 -15.02 -21.22 -15.54
N THR A 477 -15.80 -21.25 -14.45
CA THR A 477 -17.09 -20.54 -14.36
C THR A 477 -16.93 -19.03 -14.57
N GLN A 478 -15.90 -18.41 -13.99
CA GLN A 478 -15.65 -16.98 -14.18
C GLN A 478 -15.20 -16.66 -15.61
N PHE A 479 -14.37 -17.50 -16.23
CA PHE A 479 -13.94 -17.31 -17.62
C PHE A 479 -15.12 -17.44 -18.59
N GLU A 480 -16.01 -18.41 -18.40
CA GLU A 480 -17.24 -18.53 -19.18
C GLU A 480 -18.05 -17.23 -19.15
N HIS A 481 -18.29 -16.67 -17.96
CA HIS A 481 -19.01 -15.41 -17.82
C HIS A 481 -18.27 -14.22 -18.44
N LEU A 482 -16.96 -14.10 -18.24
CA LEU A 482 -16.16 -12.97 -18.72
C LEU A 482 -16.04 -12.92 -20.24
N TYR A 483 -16.01 -14.08 -20.89
CA TYR A 483 -15.78 -14.20 -22.33
C TYR A 483 -17.03 -14.65 -23.11
N GLN A 484 -18.20 -14.72 -22.46
CA GLN A 484 -19.46 -15.18 -23.05
C GLN A 484 -19.82 -14.43 -24.35
N GLU A 485 -19.66 -13.11 -24.38
CA GLU A 485 -19.99 -12.25 -25.54
C GLU A 485 -19.18 -12.60 -26.79
N VAL A 486 -18.02 -13.25 -26.63
CA VAL A 486 -17.13 -13.64 -27.73
C VAL A 486 -17.33 -15.11 -28.12
N LEU A 487 -18.03 -15.87 -27.28
CA LEU A 487 -18.42 -17.25 -27.53
C LEU A 487 -19.81 -17.36 -28.18
N THR A 488 -20.63 -16.32 -28.15
CA THR A 488 -21.89 -16.24 -28.91
C THR A 488 -21.64 -15.69 -30.30
#